data_AF-X8CU78-F1
#
_entry.id   AF-X8CU78-F1
#
_cell.length_a   1.000
_cell.length_b   1.000
_cell.length_c   1.000
_cell.angle_alpha   90.00
_cell.angle_beta   90.00
_cell.angle_gamma   90.00
#
_symmetry.space_group_name_H-M   'P 1'
#
loop_
_entity.id
_entity.type
_entity.pdbx_description
1 polymer ?
#
loop_
_entity_poly.entity_id
_entity_poly.type
_entity_poly.pdbx_seq_one_letter_code
_entity_poly.pdbx_strand_id
1 'polypeptide(L)'
;MAKSRTAAENKAARAQAQAARKAAARERRTQLWQAFNLQRQEDKRLLPYMIGAFVLIVGVSVGVGLWAGGLTMITLIPLGVVLGALVAFIVFGRRAQKSVYRKAEGQTGAAAWALDNLRGKWRVTPGVAATGHLDAVHRVIGRPGVILVGEGSATRVRPLLAQEKKRTARLIGDVPIYDIIVGNGEDEVPLAKLERHLTRLPANITVKQMDTLESRLAALGTRAGPPSCPRVRCPTPARCAACSARCAASNRSGSNSALSAVPRPSRSADPAARDRPSR
;
A
#
# COMPACT_ATOMS: atom_id res chain seq x y z
N MET A 1 -26.42 37.46 13.05
CA MET A 1 -26.92 36.91 14.32
C MET A 1 -27.64 35.59 14.02
N ALA A 2 -27.05 34.44 14.34
CA ALA A 2 -27.75 33.16 14.19
C ALA A 2 -28.91 33.11 15.20
N LYS A 3 -30.15 32.87 14.74
CA LYS A 3 -31.34 32.77 15.62
C LYS A 3 -31.09 31.71 16.70
N SER A 4 -31.24 32.08 17.96
CA SER A 4 -31.13 31.17 19.10
C SER A 4 -32.24 30.11 19.01
N ARG A 5 -31.85 28.86 18.82
CA ARG A 5 -32.76 27.69 18.83
C ARG A 5 -33.46 27.57 20.17
N THR A 6 -34.74 27.20 20.16
CA THR A 6 -35.54 27.02 21.38
C THR A 6 -35.02 25.83 22.20
N ALA A 7 -35.33 25.81 23.51
CA ALA A 7 -34.85 24.73 24.41
C ALA A 7 -35.31 23.33 23.97
N ALA A 8 -36.50 23.24 23.35
CA ALA A 8 -37.04 22.00 22.79
C ALA A 8 -36.25 21.53 21.56
N GLU A 9 -35.90 22.44 20.65
CA GLU A 9 -35.06 22.14 19.46
C GLU A 9 -33.65 21.70 19.86
N ASN A 10 -33.07 22.32 20.89
CA ASN A 10 -31.75 21.93 21.41
C ASN A 10 -31.78 20.56 22.09
N LYS A 11 -32.88 20.20 22.77
CA LYS A 11 -33.07 18.86 23.36
C LYS A 11 -33.26 17.79 22.27
N ALA A 12 -34.03 18.08 21.23
CA ALA A 12 -34.21 17.21 20.07
C ALA A 12 -32.88 17.00 19.30
N ALA A 13 -32.10 18.06 19.07
CA ALA A 13 -30.79 17.97 18.42
C ALA A 13 -29.78 17.16 19.25
N ARG A 14 -29.79 17.29 20.58
CA ARG A 14 -28.95 16.48 21.48
C ARG A 14 -29.37 15.00 21.50
N ALA A 15 -30.67 14.71 21.45
CA ALA A 15 -31.18 13.34 21.38
C ALA A 15 -30.82 12.67 20.04
N GLN A 16 -30.94 13.39 18.92
CA GLN A 16 -30.51 12.93 17.61
C GLN A 16 -28.99 12.73 17.54
N ALA A 17 -28.20 13.65 18.11
CA ALA A 17 -26.75 13.49 18.21
C ALA A 17 -26.34 12.31 19.11
N GLN A 18 -27.07 12.03 20.19
CA GLN A 18 -26.84 10.86 21.04
C GLN A 18 -27.24 9.54 20.35
N ALA A 19 -28.33 9.52 19.60
CA ALA A 19 -28.75 8.38 18.80
C ALA A 19 -27.72 8.08 17.68
N ALA A 20 -27.24 9.11 16.98
CA ALA A 20 -26.18 8.99 15.99
C ALA A 20 -24.86 8.50 16.61
N ARG A 21 -24.47 9.00 17.78
CA ARG A 21 -23.28 8.51 18.52
C ARG A 21 -23.42 7.05 18.94
N LYS A 22 -24.61 6.63 19.39
CA LYS A 22 -24.90 5.24 19.78
C LYS A 22 -24.91 4.31 18.57
N ALA A 23 -25.47 4.73 17.43
CA ALA A 23 -25.43 3.99 16.17
C ALA A 23 -23.98 3.83 15.68
N ALA A 24 -23.21 4.92 15.60
CA ALA A 24 -21.80 4.88 15.24
C ALA A 24 -20.94 4.08 16.23
N ALA A 25 -21.31 3.99 17.51
CA ALA A 25 -20.63 3.14 18.49
C ALA A 25 -20.96 1.65 18.30
N ARG A 26 -22.20 1.32 17.91
CA ARG A 26 -22.60 -0.06 17.59
C ARG A 26 -21.91 -0.54 16.32
N GLU A 27 -21.87 0.28 15.27
CA GLU A 27 -21.14 -0.01 14.03
C GLU A 27 -19.64 -0.20 14.28
N ARG A 28 -19.02 0.66 15.10
CA ARG A 28 -17.62 0.48 15.52
C ARG A 28 -17.42 -0.84 16.28
N ARG A 29 -18.33 -1.21 17.17
CA ARG A 29 -18.25 -2.50 17.88
C ARG A 29 -18.41 -3.68 16.95
N THR A 30 -19.37 -3.67 16.02
CA THR A 30 -19.58 -4.77 15.08
C THR A 30 -18.42 -4.88 14.09
N GLN A 31 -17.86 -3.77 13.61
CA GLN A 31 -16.64 -3.77 12.80
C GLN A 31 -15.44 -4.34 13.58
N LEU A 32 -15.25 -3.92 14.83
CA LEU A 32 -14.23 -4.49 15.71
C LEU A 32 -14.46 -5.98 15.96
N TRP A 33 -15.71 -6.42 16.13
CA TRP A 33 -16.05 -7.82 16.35
C TRP A 33 -15.85 -8.66 15.09
N GLN A 34 -16.22 -8.16 13.92
CA GLN A 34 -16.00 -8.82 12.63
C GLN A 34 -14.51 -8.92 12.32
N ALA A 35 -13.75 -7.82 12.50
CA ALA A 35 -12.30 -7.82 12.36
C ALA A 35 -11.65 -8.79 13.37
N PHE A 36 -12.12 -8.81 14.62
CA PHE A 36 -11.64 -9.75 15.63
C PHE A 36 -11.96 -11.21 15.27
N ASN A 37 -13.15 -11.49 14.73
CA ASN A 37 -13.54 -12.85 14.36
C ASN A 37 -12.74 -13.35 13.14
N LEU A 38 -12.51 -12.46 12.15
CA LEU A 38 -11.61 -12.72 11.02
C LEU A 38 -10.18 -12.99 11.50
N GLN A 39 -9.64 -12.11 12.35
CA GLN A 39 -8.29 -12.26 12.94
C GLN A 39 -8.15 -13.54 13.77
N ARG A 40 -9.20 -13.91 14.54
CA ARG A 40 -9.22 -15.10 15.39
C ARG A 40 -9.25 -16.39 14.57
N GLN A 41 -9.93 -16.38 13.42
CA GLN A 41 -9.91 -17.51 12.49
C GLN A 41 -8.54 -17.65 11.82
N GLU A 42 -7.91 -16.53 11.51
CA GLU A 42 -6.65 -16.47 10.78
C GLU A 42 -5.39 -16.77 11.60
N ASP A 43 -5.43 -16.65 12.94
CA ASP A 43 -4.26 -16.85 13.80
C ASP A 43 -4.61 -17.63 15.10
N LYS A 44 -5.15 -18.85 14.95
CA LYS A 44 -5.49 -19.77 16.07
C LYS A 44 -4.32 -20.06 17.03
N ARG A 45 -3.07 -20.00 16.55
CA ARG A 45 -1.87 -20.22 17.37
C ARG A 45 -1.42 -18.98 18.14
N LEU A 46 -1.87 -17.79 17.76
CA LEU A 46 -1.41 -16.54 18.38
C LEU A 46 -2.06 -16.33 19.76
N LEU A 47 -3.34 -16.69 19.90
CA LEU A 47 -4.10 -16.61 21.15
C LEU A 47 -3.48 -17.41 22.32
N PRO A 48 -3.11 -18.70 22.17
CA PRO A 48 -2.52 -19.47 23.26
C PRO A 48 -1.11 -18.98 23.64
N TYR A 49 -0.31 -18.47 22.68
CA TYR A 49 0.98 -17.86 23.03
C TYR A 49 0.82 -16.52 23.76
N MET A 50 -0.20 -15.74 23.42
CA MET A 50 -0.50 -14.47 24.12
C MET A 50 -0.97 -14.73 25.55
N ILE A 51 -1.89 -15.68 25.72
CA ILE A 51 -2.36 -16.11 27.05
C ILE A 51 -1.20 -16.75 27.83
N GLY A 52 -0.41 -17.61 27.20
CA GLY A 52 0.75 -18.24 27.83
C GLY A 52 1.82 -17.24 28.28
N ALA A 53 2.16 -16.25 27.46
CA ALA A 53 3.10 -15.20 27.83
C ALA A 53 2.56 -14.30 28.95
N PHE A 54 1.26 -13.94 28.88
CA PHE A 54 0.61 -13.16 29.93
C PHE A 54 0.59 -13.92 31.26
N VAL A 55 0.15 -15.18 31.26
CA VAL A 55 0.10 -16.03 32.45
C VAL A 55 1.49 -16.27 33.02
N LEU A 56 2.51 -16.49 32.18
CA LEU A 56 3.89 -16.66 32.63
C LEU A 56 4.41 -15.42 33.33
N ILE A 57 4.19 -14.22 32.75
CA ILE A 57 4.71 -12.98 33.34
C ILE A 57 3.93 -12.62 34.61
N VAL A 58 2.61 -12.73 34.61
CA VAL A 58 1.78 -12.51 35.81
C VAL A 58 2.16 -13.51 36.89
N GLY A 59 2.37 -14.78 36.55
CA GLY A 59 2.83 -15.82 37.48
C GLY A 59 4.19 -15.50 38.09
N VAL A 60 5.14 -15.01 37.29
CA VAL A 60 6.46 -14.56 37.78
C VAL A 60 6.32 -13.33 38.68
N SER A 61 5.52 -12.33 38.30
CA SER A 61 5.30 -11.14 39.13
C SER A 61 4.64 -11.47 40.46
N VAL A 62 3.66 -12.38 40.47
CA VAL A 62 2.99 -12.85 41.70
C VAL A 62 3.94 -13.70 42.55
N GLY A 63 4.74 -14.59 41.94
CA GLY A 63 5.74 -15.39 42.65
C GLY A 63 6.83 -14.54 43.30
N VAL A 64 7.31 -13.51 42.61
CA VAL A 64 8.29 -12.55 43.16
C VAL A 64 7.68 -11.69 44.25
N GLY A 65 6.41 -11.26 44.09
CA GLY A 65 5.68 -10.54 45.13
C GLY A 65 5.50 -11.36 46.41
N LEU A 66 5.11 -12.63 46.26
CA LEU A 66 4.97 -13.61 47.37
C LEU A 66 6.28 -13.89 48.08
N TRP A 67 7.39 -13.91 47.36
CA TRP A 67 8.72 -14.13 47.95
C TRP A 67 9.26 -12.90 48.69
N ALA A 68 8.92 -11.68 48.25
CA ALA A 68 9.50 -10.45 48.80
C ALA A 68 8.87 -9.94 50.11
N GLY A 69 7.58 -10.23 50.37
CA GLY A 69 6.86 -9.91 51.63
C GLY A 69 6.72 -8.40 52.00
N GLY A 70 5.54 -7.98 52.48
CA GLY A 70 5.31 -6.63 53.06
C GLY A 70 4.76 -5.56 52.09
N LEU A 71 5.07 -4.27 52.32
CA LEU A 71 4.56 -3.11 51.53
C LEU A 71 4.97 -3.16 50.04
N THR A 72 6.02 -3.93 49.74
CA THR A 72 6.46 -4.28 48.39
C THR A 72 5.42 -5.11 47.64
N MET A 73 4.60 -5.94 48.30
CA MET A 73 3.49 -6.66 47.66
C MET A 73 2.48 -5.71 47.00
N ILE A 74 2.02 -4.72 47.75
CA ILE A 74 0.94 -3.82 47.31
C ILE A 74 1.41 -2.92 46.16
N THR A 75 2.70 -2.61 46.09
CA THR A 75 3.28 -1.74 45.06
C THR A 75 3.86 -2.52 43.86
N LEU A 76 4.49 -3.67 44.07
CA LEU A 76 5.02 -4.50 42.98
C LEU A 76 3.93 -5.22 42.19
N ILE A 77 2.82 -5.62 42.80
CA ILE A 77 1.75 -6.33 42.07
C ILE A 77 1.18 -5.46 40.94
N PRO A 78 0.66 -4.24 41.17
CA PRO A 78 0.14 -3.42 40.09
C PRO A 78 1.24 -3.00 39.10
N LEU A 79 2.46 -2.74 39.56
CA LEU A 79 3.59 -2.41 38.68
C LEU A 79 3.98 -3.60 37.79
N GLY A 80 3.98 -4.82 38.33
CA GLY A 80 4.22 -6.07 37.63
C GLY A 80 3.12 -6.42 36.65
N VAL A 81 1.85 -6.11 36.97
CA VAL A 81 0.73 -6.24 36.03
C VAL A 81 0.88 -5.26 34.87
N VAL A 82 1.25 -4.01 35.13
CA VAL A 82 1.46 -3.00 34.07
C VAL A 82 2.67 -3.35 33.19
N LEU A 83 3.79 -3.74 33.79
CA LEU A 83 4.98 -4.21 33.05
C LEU A 83 4.69 -5.50 32.28
N GLY A 84 3.95 -6.43 32.88
CA GLY A 84 3.56 -7.67 32.22
C GLY A 84 2.62 -7.44 31.04
N ALA A 85 1.66 -6.52 31.19
CA ALA A 85 0.81 -6.08 30.10
C ALA A 85 1.63 -5.42 28.97
N LEU A 86 2.59 -4.56 29.31
CA LEU A 86 3.47 -3.90 28.34
C LEU A 86 4.33 -4.91 27.58
N VAL A 87 4.97 -5.84 28.27
CA VAL A 87 5.80 -6.88 27.65
C VAL A 87 4.95 -7.81 26.78
N ALA A 88 3.78 -8.23 27.27
CA ALA A 88 2.82 -9.01 26.48
C ALA A 88 2.41 -8.26 25.20
N PHE A 89 2.17 -6.95 25.28
CA PHE A 89 1.84 -6.11 24.13
C PHE A 89 3.00 -6.00 23.12
N ILE A 90 4.24 -5.85 23.60
CA ILE A 90 5.44 -5.80 22.74
C ILE A 90 5.65 -7.14 22.02
N VAL A 91 5.53 -8.27 22.73
CA VAL A 91 5.66 -9.62 22.15
C VAL A 91 4.54 -9.87 21.13
N PHE A 92 3.31 -9.47 21.45
CA PHE A 92 2.17 -9.54 20.55
C PHE A 92 2.42 -8.74 19.28
N GLY A 93 2.82 -7.46 19.40
CA GLY A 93 3.08 -6.58 18.26
C GLY A 93 4.15 -7.13 17.33
N ARG A 94 5.30 -7.55 17.89
CA ARG A 94 6.40 -8.13 17.09
C ARG A 94 6.00 -9.43 16.38
N ARG A 95 5.14 -10.24 16.99
CA ARG A 95 4.71 -11.53 16.41
C ARG A 95 3.61 -11.38 15.38
N ALA A 96 2.66 -10.47 15.61
CA ALA A 96 1.62 -10.12 14.64
C ALA A 96 2.22 -9.56 13.36
N GLN A 97 3.23 -8.68 13.46
CA GLN A 97 3.97 -8.21 12.28
C GLN A 97 4.59 -9.39 11.51
N LYS A 98 5.24 -10.33 12.22
CA LYS A 98 5.86 -11.51 11.58
C LYS A 98 4.84 -12.42 10.89
N SER A 99 3.62 -12.59 11.45
CA SER A 99 2.59 -13.42 10.81
C SER A 99 2.00 -12.75 9.57
N VAL A 100 1.84 -11.42 9.56
CA VAL A 100 1.39 -10.66 8.39
C VAL A 100 2.42 -10.74 7.27
N TYR A 101 3.71 -10.48 7.55
CA TYR A 101 4.75 -10.60 6.52
C TYR A 101 4.87 -12.03 5.98
N ARG A 102 4.75 -13.06 6.82
CA ARG A 102 4.76 -14.47 6.36
C ARG A 102 3.56 -14.83 5.48
N LYS A 103 2.43 -14.13 5.62
CA LYS A 103 1.25 -14.32 4.75
C LYS A 103 1.38 -13.56 3.44
N ALA A 104 2.05 -12.41 3.47
CA ALA A 104 2.40 -11.65 2.27
C ALA A 104 3.50 -12.36 1.45
N GLU A 105 4.40 -13.10 2.11
CA GLU A 105 5.39 -14.00 1.47
C GLU A 105 4.67 -15.09 0.66
N GLY A 106 4.52 -14.87 -0.66
CA GLY A 106 3.86 -15.79 -1.60
C GLY A 106 2.66 -15.19 -2.34
N GLN A 107 2.25 -13.96 -2.02
CA GLN A 107 1.28 -13.21 -2.82
C GLN A 107 2.01 -12.30 -3.81
N THR A 108 1.52 -12.27 -5.06
CA THR A 108 2.06 -11.43 -6.13
C THR A 108 2.00 -9.95 -5.76
N GLY A 109 3.14 -9.27 -5.86
CA GLY A 109 3.27 -7.84 -5.56
C GLY A 109 3.45 -7.54 -4.08
N ALA A 110 3.66 -8.55 -3.23
CA ALA A 110 3.98 -8.33 -1.83
C ALA A 110 5.32 -7.61 -1.65
N ALA A 111 6.27 -7.83 -2.56
CA ALA A 111 7.53 -7.10 -2.54
C ALA A 111 7.31 -5.61 -2.84
N ALA A 112 6.46 -5.25 -3.82
CA ALA A 112 6.10 -3.85 -4.09
C ALA A 112 5.55 -3.16 -2.85
N TRP A 113 4.59 -3.79 -2.17
CA TRP A 113 3.99 -3.24 -0.95
C TRP A 113 5.01 -3.08 0.17
N ALA A 114 5.89 -4.07 0.39
CA ALA A 114 6.93 -3.96 1.41
C ALA A 114 7.96 -2.85 1.08
N LEU A 115 8.26 -2.66 -0.20
CA LEU A 115 9.16 -1.61 -0.67
C LEU A 115 8.54 -0.21 -0.52
N ASP A 116 7.25 -0.05 -0.80
CA ASP A 116 6.54 1.22 -0.62
C ASP A 116 6.44 1.63 0.86
N ASN A 117 6.45 0.66 1.77
CA ASN A 117 6.46 0.90 3.22
C ASN A 117 7.86 1.19 3.80
N LEU A 118 8.91 1.22 2.97
CA LEU A 118 10.25 1.53 3.45
C LEU A 118 10.32 2.95 4.03
N ARG A 119 10.88 3.05 5.23
CA ARG A 119 11.06 4.34 5.91
C ARG A 119 12.32 5.01 5.40
N GLY A 120 12.19 6.21 4.83
CA GLY A 120 13.31 7.05 4.42
C GLY A 120 13.15 7.65 3.04
N LYS A 121 14.23 8.25 2.52
CA LYS A 121 14.28 8.80 1.15
C LYS A 121 14.56 7.67 0.16
N TRP A 122 13.61 6.77 -0.04
CA TRP A 122 13.67 5.73 -1.07
C TRP A 122 12.73 6.12 -2.22
N ARG A 123 13.14 5.86 -3.46
CA ARG A 123 12.27 6.00 -4.63
C ARG A 123 12.02 4.61 -5.19
N VAL A 124 10.77 4.17 -5.16
CA VAL A 124 10.38 2.84 -5.62
C VAL A 124 9.65 2.98 -6.94
N THR A 125 10.08 2.21 -7.94
CA THR A 125 9.35 2.02 -9.19
C THR A 125 8.95 0.55 -9.26
N PRO A 126 7.69 0.20 -8.90
CA PRO A 126 7.23 -1.18 -8.98
C PRO A 126 7.04 -1.62 -10.44
N GLY A 127 7.17 -2.93 -10.70
CA GLY A 127 6.79 -3.53 -11.98
C GLY A 127 7.60 -3.07 -13.20
N VAL A 128 8.92 -2.93 -13.09
CA VAL A 128 9.78 -2.56 -14.24
C VAL A 128 9.80 -3.67 -15.30
N ALA A 129 9.79 -4.92 -14.85
CA ALA A 129 9.61 -6.09 -15.71
C ALA A 129 8.73 -7.08 -14.94
N ALA A 130 7.58 -7.43 -15.49
CA ALA A 130 6.68 -8.41 -14.90
C ALA A 130 6.35 -9.48 -15.93
N THR A 131 6.22 -10.72 -15.47
CA THR A 131 5.78 -11.87 -16.27
C THR A 131 4.39 -12.28 -15.81
N GLY A 132 3.60 -12.92 -16.68
CA GLY A 132 2.28 -13.45 -16.30
C GLY A 132 2.31 -14.55 -15.23
N HIS A 133 3.49 -15.07 -14.86
CA HIS A 133 3.70 -16.14 -13.89
C HIS A 133 3.98 -15.67 -12.46
N LEU A 134 3.40 -14.53 -12.07
CA LEU A 134 3.59 -13.92 -10.73
C LEU A 134 5.06 -13.55 -10.43
N ASP A 135 5.90 -13.42 -11.45
CA ASP A 135 7.29 -12.96 -11.31
C ASP A 135 7.36 -11.46 -11.66
N ALA A 136 7.94 -10.66 -10.77
CA ALA A 136 8.03 -9.21 -10.95
C ALA A 136 9.37 -8.65 -10.46
N VAL A 137 9.97 -7.75 -11.25
CA VAL A 137 11.17 -7.00 -10.90
C VAL A 137 10.78 -5.58 -10.56
N HIS A 138 11.14 -5.18 -9.36
CA HIS A 138 10.93 -3.85 -8.80
C HIS A 138 12.28 -3.14 -8.76
N ARG A 139 12.28 -1.85 -9.05
CA ARG A 139 13.50 -1.03 -8.95
C ARG A 139 13.37 -0.08 -7.78
N VAL A 140 14.40 -0.04 -6.96
CA VAL A 140 14.48 0.81 -5.79
C VAL A 140 15.74 1.66 -5.92
N ILE A 141 15.60 2.97 -5.78
CA ILE A 141 16.70 3.93 -5.77
C ILE A 141 16.85 4.42 -4.33
N GLY A 142 18.06 4.30 -3.81
CA GLY A 142 18.41 4.74 -2.46
C GLY A 142 19.83 5.26 -2.38
N ARG A 143 20.28 5.56 -1.16
CA ARG A 143 21.67 5.90 -0.85
C ARG A 143 22.70 4.83 -1.25
N PRO A 144 22.42 3.51 -1.17
CA PRO A 144 23.40 2.53 -1.63
C PRO A 144 23.59 2.51 -3.15
N GLY A 145 22.63 3.00 -3.93
CA GLY A 145 22.64 2.91 -5.38
C GLY A 145 21.28 2.49 -5.95
N VAL A 146 21.34 1.77 -7.08
CA VAL A 146 20.16 1.16 -7.70
C VAL A 146 20.08 -0.29 -7.26
N ILE A 147 18.93 -0.66 -6.71
CA ILE A 147 18.65 -2.01 -6.26
C ILE A 147 17.52 -2.58 -7.13
N LEU A 148 17.74 -3.76 -7.68
CA LEU A 148 16.76 -4.53 -8.41
C LEU A 148 16.26 -5.65 -7.51
N VAL A 149 14.98 -5.59 -7.15
CA VAL A 149 14.32 -6.54 -6.27
C VAL A 149 13.40 -7.41 -7.10
N GLY A 150 13.79 -8.67 -7.29
CA GLY A 150 12.99 -9.67 -7.98
C GLY A 150 12.10 -10.45 -7.03
N GLU A 151 10.84 -10.60 -7.38
CA GLU A 151 9.85 -11.41 -6.69
C GLU A 151 9.48 -12.60 -7.59
N GLY A 152 9.41 -13.80 -7.03
CA GLY A 152 9.04 -15.03 -7.75
C GLY A 152 10.07 -16.14 -7.59
N SER A 153 10.08 -17.09 -8.52
CA SER A 153 11.06 -18.19 -8.48
C SER A 153 12.45 -17.71 -8.90
N ALA A 154 13.49 -17.97 -8.09
CA ALA A 154 14.87 -17.59 -8.41
C ALA A 154 15.30 -17.94 -9.84
N THR A 155 14.93 -19.11 -10.36
CA THR A 155 15.33 -19.57 -11.69
C THR A 155 14.74 -18.69 -12.81
N ARG A 156 13.51 -18.19 -12.65
CA ARG A 156 12.83 -17.36 -13.66
C ARG A 156 13.15 -15.88 -13.50
N VAL A 157 13.43 -15.44 -12.28
CA VAL A 157 13.72 -14.04 -11.96
C VAL A 157 15.16 -13.64 -12.29
N ARG A 158 16.14 -14.54 -12.14
CA ARG A 158 17.56 -14.30 -12.52
C ARG A 158 17.76 -13.76 -13.95
N PRO A 159 17.15 -14.32 -15.01
CA PRO A 159 17.30 -13.76 -16.36
C PRO A 159 16.64 -12.38 -16.51
N LEU A 160 15.52 -12.12 -15.83
CA LEU A 160 14.87 -10.80 -15.83
C LEU A 160 15.75 -9.74 -15.13
N LEU A 161 16.34 -10.09 -13.99
CA LEU A 161 17.28 -9.23 -13.28
C LEU A 161 18.54 -8.96 -14.12
N ALA A 162 19.08 -9.96 -14.81
CA ALA A 162 20.24 -9.77 -15.68
C ALA A 162 19.94 -8.83 -16.86
N GLN A 163 18.73 -8.90 -17.44
CA GLN A 163 18.31 -7.98 -18.49
C GLN A 163 18.19 -6.55 -17.97
N GLU A 164 17.55 -6.36 -16.81
CA GLU A 164 17.40 -5.02 -16.23
C GLU A 164 18.71 -4.44 -15.71
N LYS A 165 19.61 -5.27 -15.18
CA LYS A 165 20.97 -4.85 -14.81
C LYS A 165 21.73 -4.34 -16.02
N LYS A 166 21.67 -5.03 -17.17
CA LYS A 166 22.30 -4.58 -18.42
C LYS A 166 21.69 -3.28 -18.95
N ARG A 167 20.37 -3.12 -18.88
CA ARG A 167 19.67 -1.88 -19.30
C ARG A 167 20.05 -0.70 -18.41
N THR A 168 20.10 -0.93 -17.10
CA THR A 168 20.46 0.06 -16.09
C THR A 168 21.94 0.46 -16.19
N ALA A 169 22.84 -0.50 -16.35
CA ALA A 169 24.28 -0.26 -16.45
C ALA A 169 24.67 0.67 -17.60
N ARG A 170 23.96 0.58 -18.75
CA ARG A 170 24.20 1.45 -19.92
C ARG A 170 24.04 2.95 -19.66
N LEU A 171 23.24 3.32 -18.66
CA LEU A 171 22.91 4.73 -18.39
C LEU A 171 23.55 5.28 -17.13
N ILE A 172 23.90 4.38 -16.20
CA ILE A 172 24.28 4.78 -14.86
C ILE A 172 25.80 4.64 -14.62
N GLY A 173 26.51 3.81 -15.40
CA GLY A 173 27.97 3.76 -15.45
C GLY A 173 28.62 3.34 -14.13
N ASP A 174 28.82 4.32 -13.23
CA ASP A 174 29.70 4.20 -12.07
C ASP A 174 28.97 3.83 -10.76
N VAL A 175 27.64 3.81 -10.77
CA VAL A 175 26.85 3.47 -9.57
C VAL A 175 26.77 1.97 -9.36
N PRO A 176 26.99 1.47 -8.12
CA PRO A 176 26.76 0.07 -7.81
C PRO A 176 25.30 -0.34 -8.01
N ILE A 177 25.11 -1.48 -8.68
CA ILE A 177 23.82 -2.11 -8.93
C ILE A 177 23.74 -3.41 -8.12
N TYR A 178 22.81 -3.47 -7.18
CA TYR A 178 22.55 -4.65 -6.35
C TYR A 178 21.32 -5.40 -6.86
N ASP A 179 21.41 -6.73 -6.95
CA ASP A 179 20.32 -7.64 -7.26
C ASP A 179 19.93 -8.45 -6.02
N ILE A 180 18.64 -8.46 -5.70
CA ILE A 180 18.08 -9.17 -4.55
C ILE A 180 16.87 -9.95 -5.04
N ILE A 181 16.82 -11.23 -4.68
CA ILE A 181 15.67 -12.10 -4.95
C ILE A 181 14.90 -12.26 -3.64
N VAL A 182 13.60 -12.00 -3.67
CA VAL A 182 12.70 -12.14 -2.53
C VAL A 182 12.07 -13.52 -2.57
N GLY A 183 12.17 -14.24 -1.45
CA GLY A 183 11.63 -15.58 -1.32
C GLY A 183 12.14 -16.30 -0.06
N ASN A 184 11.98 -17.63 -0.03
CA ASN A 184 12.25 -18.47 1.13
C ASN A 184 13.39 -19.49 0.91
N GLY A 185 14.06 -19.47 -0.25
CA GLY A 185 15.25 -20.27 -0.53
C GLY A 185 16.53 -19.77 0.15
N GLU A 186 17.63 -20.50 0.01
CA GLU A 186 18.91 -20.20 0.68
C GLU A 186 19.60 -18.93 0.15
N ASP A 187 19.42 -18.60 -1.13
CA ASP A 187 19.91 -17.37 -1.78
C ASP A 187 18.84 -16.25 -1.83
N GLU A 188 17.70 -16.44 -1.17
CA GLU A 188 16.56 -15.54 -1.23
C GLU A 188 16.39 -14.79 0.10
N VAL A 189 15.98 -13.53 0.02
CA VAL A 189 15.73 -12.70 1.21
C VAL A 189 14.25 -12.79 1.56
N PRO A 190 13.88 -13.26 2.77
CA PRO A 190 12.49 -13.23 3.21
C PRO A 190 11.96 -11.80 3.27
N LEU A 191 10.69 -11.60 2.93
CA LEU A 191 10.05 -10.28 2.89
C LEU A 191 10.19 -9.54 4.22
N ALA A 192 10.02 -10.25 5.35
CA ALA A 192 10.18 -9.67 6.68
C ALA A 192 11.59 -9.11 6.98
N LYS A 193 12.61 -9.55 6.24
CA LYS A 193 14.02 -9.14 6.39
C LYS A 193 14.48 -8.19 5.29
N LEU A 194 13.68 -7.95 4.25
CA LEU A 194 14.04 -7.13 3.10
C LEU A 194 14.47 -5.72 3.52
N GLU A 195 13.67 -5.03 4.35
CA GLU A 195 13.99 -3.68 4.85
C GLU A 195 15.35 -3.63 5.56
N ARG A 196 15.63 -4.61 6.43
CA ARG A 196 16.90 -4.68 7.18
C ARG A 196 18.08 -4.97 6.26
N HIS A 197 17.87 -5.79 5.23
CA HIS A 197 18.91 -6.09 4.26
C HIS A 197 19.25 -4.85 3.42
N LEU A 198 18.24 -4.11 2.96
CA LEU A 198 18.42 -2.89 2.17
C LEU A 198 19.09 -1.77 2.96
N THR A 199 18.72 -1.58 4.23
CA THR A 199 19.29 -0.55 5.10
C THR A 199 20.70 -0.84 5.58
N ARG A 200 21.13 -2.12 5.53
CA ARG A 200 22.50 -2.53 5.88
C ARG A 200 23.51 -2.26 4.76
N LEU A 201 23.05 -2.04 3.53
CA LEU A 201 23.93 -1.72 2.40
C LEU A 201 24.66 -0.39 2.63
N PRO A 202 25.94 -0.27 2.25
CA PRO A 202 26.73 0.94 2.47
C PRO A 202 26.16 2.11 1.64
N ALA A 203 26.21 3.31 2.19
CA ALA A 203 25.76 4.52 1.51
C ALA A 203 26.82 5.03 0.53
N ASN A 204 26.69 4.67 -0.74
CA ASN A 204 27.66 5.03 -1.80
C ASN A 204 27.32 6.36 -2.50
N ILE A 205 26.07 6.85 -2.37
CA ILE A 205 25.54 7.96 -3.18
C ILE A 205 24.95 9.06 -2.29
N THR A 206 25.10 10.30 -2.75
CA THR A 206 24.48 11.49 -2.15
C THR A 206 23.05 11.72 -2.65
N VAL A 207 22.22 12.43 -1.87
CA VAL A 207 20.81 12.69 -2.25
C VAL A 207 20.68 13.41 -3.60
N LYS A 208 21.60 14.34 -3.92
CA LYS A 208 21.59 15.06 -5.22
C LYS A 208 21.82 14.14 -6.42
N GLN A 209 22.72 13.16 -6.25
CA GLN A 209 22.95 12.15 -7.27
C GLN A 209 21.73 11.26 -7.44
N MET A 210 20.96 10.98 -6.37
CA MET A 210 19.72 10.19 -6.49
C MET A 210 18.69 10.84 -7.42
N ASP A 211 18.47 12.15 -7.33
CA ASP A 211 17.53 12.86 -8.22
C ASP A 211 17.99 12.83 -9.69
N THR A 212 19.31 12.90 -9.91
CA THR A 212 19.92 12.75 -11.23
C THR A 212 19.72 11.33 -11.79
N LEU A 213 19.86 10.31 -10.94
CA LEU A 213 19.61 8.92 -11.30
C LEU A 213 18.15 8.64 -11.61
N GLU A 214 17.23 9.19 -10.81
CA GLU A 214 15.79 9.08 -11.03
C GLU A 214 15.42 9.68 -12.38
N SER A 215 15.97 10.85 -12.74
CA SER A 215 15.75 11.49 -14.03
C SER A 215 16.27 10.65 -15.22
N ARG A 216 17.46 10.06 -15.09
CA ARG A 216 18.04 9.18 -16.13
C ARG A 216 17.26 7.87 -16.28
N LEU A 217 16.75 7.32 -15.17
CA LEU A 217 15.96 6.09 -15.14
C LEU A 217 14.51 6.31 -15.59
N ALA A 218 13.93 7.47 -15.34
CA ALA A 218 12.60 7.83 -15.85
C ALA A 218 12.58 7.86 -17.39
N ALA A 219 13.69 8.26 -18.01
CA ALA A 219 13.88 8.18 -19.47
C ALA A 219 13.94 6.74 -20.02
N LEU A 220 14.25 5.74 -19.19
CA LEU A 220 14.10 4.32 -19.55
C LEU A 220 12.65 3.86 -19.50
N GLY A 221 11.91 4.27 -18.46
CA GLY A 221 10.51 3.88 -18.29
C GLY A 221 9.61 4.35 -19.44
N THR A 222 9.93 5.49 -20.04
CA THR A 222 9.22 6.01 -21.22
C THR A 222 9.60 5.32 -22.53
N ARG A 223 10.74 4.60 -22.60
CA ARG A 223 11.06 3.70 -23.72
C ARG A 223 10.39 2.33 -23.62
N ALA A 224 9.73 2.03 -22.50
CA ALA A 224 8.75 0.95 -22.37
C ALA A 224 7.32 1.41 -22.69
N GLY A 225 7.16 2.44 -23.54
CA GLY A 225 5.90 2.76 -24.21
C GLY A 225 5.51 1.70 -25.25
N PRO A 226 4.25 1.71 -25.74
CA PRO A 226 3.50 0.57 -26.28
C PRO A 226 4.28 -0.22 -27.34
N PRO A 227 4.00 -1.54 -27.47
CA PRO A 227 4.70 -2.41 -28.40
C PRO A 227 4.64 -1.75 -29.77
N SER A 228 5.82 -1.51 -30.33
CA SER A 228 6.06 -1.34 -31.75
C SER A 228 4.81 -0.94 -32.52
N CYS A 229 4.65 0.37 -32.77
CA CYS A 229 3.94 0.78 -33.97
C CYS A 229 4.50 -0.12 -35.09
N PRO A 230 3.67 -0.98 -35.73
CA PRO A 230 4.19 -1.96 -36.66
C PRO A 230 4.97 -1.17 -37.69
N ARG A 231 6.27 -1.47 -37.83
CA ARG A 231 7.02 -0.98 -38.98
C ARG A 231 6.41 -1.67 -40.19
N VAL A 232 5.32 -1.08 -40.69
CA VAL A 232 4.85 -1.29 -42.05
C VAL A 232 6.07 -0.99 -42.90
N ARG A 233 6.56 -2.02 -43.55
CA ARG A 233 7.62 -1.91 -44.56
C ARG A 233 7.04 -1.07 -45.69
N CYS A 234 7.21 0.24 -45.61
CA CYS A 234 6.83 1.15 -46.68
C CYS A 234 7.88 1.04 -47.80
N PRO A 235 7.46 0.77 -49.04
CA PRO A 235 8.30 1.03 -50.19
C PRO A 235 8.31 2.55 -50.41
N THR A 236 9.51 3.11 -50.31
CA THR A 236 9.92 4.49 -50.64
C THR A 236 9.40 5.67 -49.79
N PRO A 237 10.28 6.66 -49.50
CA PRO A 237 10.05 7.72 -48.51
C PRO A 237 8.98 8.75 -48.90
N ALA A 238 8.60 8.85 -50.17
CA ALA A 238 7.64 9.84 -50.64
C ALA A 238 6.18 9.56 -50.20
N ARG A 239 5.81 8.30 -49.94
CA ARG A 239 4.44 7.93 -49.54
C ARG A 239 4.17 8.00 -48.03
N CYS A 240 5.22 8.13 -47.21
CA CYS A 240 5.10 8.25 -45.75
C CYS A 240 4.45 9.58 -45.32
N ALA A 241 4.76 10.70 -46.01
CA ALA A 241 4.16 12.00 -45.71
C ALA A 241 2.67 12.07 -46.07
N ALA A 242 2.25 11.38 -47.13
CA ALA A 242 0.84 11.33 -47.54
C ALA A 242 -0.02 10.43 -46.64
N CYS A 243 0.57 9.39 -46.03
CA CYS A 243 -0.15 8.46 -45.16
C CYS A 243 -0.35 9.05 -43.74
N SER A 244 0.64 9.78 -43.21
CA SER A 244 0.51 10.46 -41.91
C SER A 244 -0.54 11.58 -41.96
N ALA A 245 -0.61 12.34 -43.06
CA ALA A 245 -1.63 13.37 -43.25
C ALA A 245 -3.05 12.79 -43.35
N ARG A 246 -3.20 11.60 -43.97
CA ARG A 246 -4.52 10.95 -44.14
C ARG A 246 -5.02 10.29 -42.85
N CYS A 247 -4.13 9.74 -42.01
CA CYS A 247 -4.49 9.27 -40.67
C CYS A 247 -4.77 10.42 -39.69
N ALA A 248 -4.07 11.56 -39.81
CA ALA A 248 -4.37 12.74 -38.99
C ALA A 248 -5.72 13.38 -39.35
N ALA A 249 -6.17 13.27 -40.61
CA ALA A 249 -7.46 13.76 -41.06
C ALA A 249 -8.63 12.85 -40.62
N SER A 250 -8.47 11.52 -40.63
CA SER A 250 -9.53 10.60 -40.18
C SER A 250 -9.80 10.72 -38.68
N ASN A 251 -8.78 10.96 -37.87
CA ASN A 251 -8.94 11.11 -36.42
C ASN A 251 -9.59 12.44 -36.01
N ARG A 252 -9.57 13.45 -36.92
CA ARG A 252 -10.22 14.75 -36.70
C ARG A 252 -11.70 14.74 -37.12
N SER A 253 -12.08 13.85 -38.03
CA SER A 253 -13.49 13.65 -38.45
C SER A 253 -14.31 12.81 -37.45
N GLY A 254 -13.65 12.05 -36.57
CA GLY A 254 -14.31 11.20 -35.57
C GLY A 254 -14.69 11.91 -34.26
N SER A 255 -14.09 13.07 -33.94
CA SER A 255 -14.30 13.72 -32.63
C SER A 255 -15.40 14.79 -32.61
N ASN A 256 -15.92 15.23 -33.78
CA ASN A 256 -16.92 16.31 -33.85
C ASN A 256 -18.36 15.85 -34.14
N SER A 257 -18.62 14.55 -34.25
CA SER A 257 -19.95 14.02 -34.58
C SER A 257 -20.70 13.43 -33.37
N ALA A 258 -20.10 13.40 -32.18
CA ALA A 258 -20.69 12.80 -30.97
C ALA A 258 -21.06 13.82 -29.87
N LEU A 259 -21.08 15.12 -30.18
CA LEU A 259 -21.43 16.20 -29.24
C LEU A 259 -22.60 17.07 -29.74
N SER A 260 -23.57 16.48 -30.44
CA SER A 260 -24.84 17.15 -30.80
C SER A 260 -26.00 16.15 -30.72
N ALA A 261 -26.24 15.60 -29.53
CA ALA A 261 -27.47 14.85 -29.23
C ALA A 261 -27.72 14.76 -27.72
N VAL A 262 -27.93 15.92 -27.08
CA VAL A 262 -28.63 15.98 -25.79
C VAL A 262 -29.87 16.85 -25.98
N PRO A 263 -31.09 16.30 -25.95
CA PRO A 263 -32.29 17.12 -25.97
C PRO A 263 -32.40 17.90 -24.65
N ARG A 264 -32.52 19.22 -24.75
CA ARG A 264 -32.83 20.10 -23.62
C ARG A 264 -34.23 19.77 -23.09
N PRO A 265 -34.44 19.59 -21.77
CA PRO A 265 -35.79 19.60 -21.22
C PRO A 265 -36.37 21.02 -21.31
N SER A 266 -37.42 21.15 -22.10
CA SER A 266 -38.27 22.33 -22.22
C SER A 266 -38.94 22.65 -20.88
N ARG A 267 -38.80 23.90 -20.43
CA ARG A 267 -39.67 24.52 -19.42
C ARG A 267 -41.12 24.46 -19.92
N SER A 268 -41.92 23.56 -19.38
CA SER A 268 -43.38 23.65 -19.28
C SER A 268 -43.69 23.90 -17.81
N ALA A 269 -43.95 25.15 -17.41
CA ALA A 269 -45.31 25.70 -17.34
C ALA A 269 -46.16 24.93 -16.32
N ASP A 270 -46.13 25.44 -15.09
CA ASP A 270 -47.07 25.13 -14.01
C ASP A 270 -48.53 25.31 -14.49
N PRO A 271 -49.40 24.30 -14.36
CA PRO A 271 -50.83 24.46 -14.42
C PRO A 271 -51.41 24.24 -13.01
N ALA A 272 -51.27 25.23 -12.13
CA ALA A 272 -51.92 25.22 -10.81
C ALA A 272 -52.56 26.58 -10.48
N ALA A 273 -53.14 27.20 -11.50
CA ALA A 273 -53.98 28.38 -11.37
C ALA A 273 -55.22 28.25 -12.26
N ARG A 274 -56.20 27.46 -11.80
CA ARG A 274 -57.63 27.53 -12.14
C ARG A 274 -58.35 26.43 -11.35
N ASP A 275 -58.91 26.82 -10.22
CA ASP A 275 -60.32 26.60 -9.90
C ASP A 275 -60.59 26.88 -8.43
N ARG A 276 -61.12 28.08 -8.19
CA ARG A 276 -62.04 28.34 -7.09
C ARG A 276 -63.36 27.64 -7.43
N PRO A 277 -64.03 27.05 -6.44
CA PRO A 277 -65.48 27.13 -6.37
C PRO A 277 -65.88 28.10 -5.27
N SER A 278 -66.70 29.06 -5.67
CA SER A 278 -67.58 29.84 -4.81
C SER A 278 -68.68 28.94 -4.24
N ARG A 279 -68.70 28.74 -2.93
CA ARG A 279 -69.88 28.71 -2.04
C ARG A 279 -69.46 28.48 -0.60
#